data_AF-A0A1D9PU73-F1
#
_entry.id   AF-A0A1D9PU73-F1
#
_cell.length_a   1.000
_cell.length_b   1.000
_cell.length_c   1.000
_cell.angle_alpha   90.00
_cell.angle_beta   90.00
_cell.angle_gamma   90.00
#
_symmetry.space_group_name_H-M   'P 1'
#
loop_
_entity.id
_entity.type
_entity.pdbx_description
1 polymer ?
#
loop_
_entity_poly.entity_id
_entity_poly.type
_entity_poly.pdbx_seq_one_letter_code
_entity_poly.pdbx_strand_id
1 'polypeptide(L)'
;MSAKVEVVPEGDYRDDSYVSGSGDKNEPVQVQSDDAPVEETAEDRVGIEESNIVDEKTRHAKPVDTYREPGDEEGLPENNGRSAVAQ
;
A
#
# COMPACT_ATOMS: atom_id res chain seq x y z
N MET A 1 -33.76 23.47 14.35
CA MET A 1 -32.40 23.33 13.80
C MET A 1 -32.54 22.70 12.43
N SER A 2 -32.43 23.49 11.36
CA SER A 2 -32.50 22.97 9.99
C SER A 2 -31.10 22.53 9.59
N ALA A 3 -30.89 21.23 9.44
CA ALA A 3 -29.64 20.70 8.92
C ALA A 3 -29.49 21.17 7.45
N LYS A 4 -28.37 21.85 7.15
CA LYS A 4 -27.93 22.00 5.77
C LYS A 4 -27.53 20.61 5.29
N VAL A 5 -28.30 20.04 4.36
CA VAL A 5 -27.89 18.85 3.63
C VAL A 5 -26.82 19.32 2.65
N GLU A 6 -25.56 19.05 2.98
CA GLU A 6 -24.45 19.26 2.06
C GLU A 6 -24.51 18.14 1.02
N VAL A 7 -24.88 18.51 -0.21
CA VAL A 7 -24.89 17.57 -1.34
C VAL A 7 -23.44 17.26 -1.67
N VAL A 8 -22.99 16.07 -1.26
CA VAL A 8 -21.69 15.55 -1.64
C VAL A 8 -21.79 15.14 -3.11
N PRO A 9 -20.87 15.55 -3.99
CA PRO A 9 -20.91 15.12 -5.38
C PRO A 9 -20.72 13.60 -5.44
N GLU A 10 -21.79 12.89 -5.81
CA GLU A 10 -21.73 11.47 -6.13
C GLU A 10 -21.14 11.34 -7.54
N GLY A 11 -19.96 10.72 -7.66
CA GLY A 11 -19.35 10.46 -8.97
C GLY A 11 -20.18 9.46 -9.77
N ASP A 12 -20.57 9.83 -10.99
CA ASP A 12 -21.23 8.89 -11.92
C ASP A 12 -20.16 7.98 -12.54
N TYR A 13 -20.34 6.67 -12.37
CA TYR A 13 -19.42 5.66 -12.94
C TYR A 13 -19.55 5.53 -14.46
N ARG A 14 -20.53 6.20 -15.09
CA ARG A 14 -20.71 6.32 -16.54
C ARG A 14 -20.19 7.64 -17.09
N ASP A 15 -19.44 8.40 -16.30
CA ASP A 15 -18.89 9.67 -16.73
C ASP A 15 -17.66 9.48 -17.64
N ASP A 16 -17.89 9.53 -18.94
CA ASP A 16 -16.84 9.52 -19.96
C ASP A 16 -16.30 10.95 -20.27
N SER A 17 -16.70 11.97 -19.50
CA SER A 17 -16.27 13.36 -19.73
C SER A 17 -14.85 13.67 -19.27
N TYR A 18 -14.14 12.70 -18.69
CA TYR A 18 -12.74 12.87 -18.28
C TYR A 18 -11.84 13.14 -19.50
N VAL A 19 -11.37 14.38 -19.57
CA VAL A 19 -10.48 14.90 -20.61
C VAL A 19 -9.19 15.24 -19.88
N SER A 20 -8.10 14.49 -20.11
CA SER A 20 -6.79 14.84 -19.52
C SER A 20 -6.40 16.29 -19.88
N GLY A 21 -5.61 16.94 -19.02
CA GLY A 21 -5.24 18.35 -19.19
C GLY A 21 -4.64 18.62 -20.57
N SER A 22 -4.83 19.84 -21.08
CA SER A 22 -4.40 20.27 -22.42
C SER A 22 -2.90 20.12 -22.68
N GLY A 23 -2.08 20.01 -21.63
CA GLY A 23 -0.62 19.97 -21.71
C GLY A 23 -0.05 18.64 -22.21
N ASP A 24 -0.72 17.51 -21.94
CA ASP A 24 -0.08 16.20 -22.13
C ASP A 24 -0.55 15.44 -23.38
N LYS A 25 -1.48 16.01 -24.16
CA LYS A 25 -2.18 15.27 -25.23
C LYS A 25 -1.52 15.28 -26.59
N ASN A 26 -0.70 16.29 -26.87
CA ASN A 26 -0.14 16.52 -28.21
C ASN A 26 1.38 16.68 -28.19
N GLU A 27 2.02 16.56 -27.03
CA GLU A 27 3.47 16.60 -26.92
C GLU A 27 4.04 15.18 -26.96
N PRO A 28 5.11 14.93 -27.74
CA PRO A 28 5.78 13.65 -27.69
C PRO A 28 6.34 13.42 -26.28
N VAL A 29 5.97 12.29 -25.67
CA VAL A 29 6.55 11.86 -24.40
C VAL A 29 8.05 11.74 -24.57
N GLN A 30 8.82 12.50 -23.79
CA GLN A 30 10.27 12.40 -23.83
C GLN A 30 10.69 11.02 -23.32
N VAL A 31 11.36 10.24 -24.17
CA VAL A 31 11.94 8.95 -23.82
C VAL A 31 13.43 9.13 -23.56
N GLN A 32 13.94 8.51 -22.51
CA GLN A 32 15.38 8.43 -22.27
C GLN A 32 15.98 7.28 -23.10
N SER A 33 17.20 7.45 -23.61
CA SER A 33 17.92 6.36 -24.29
C SER A 33 18.34 5.29 -23.28
N ASP A 34 18.50 4.04 -23.72
CA ASP A 34 18.93 2.93 -22.85
C ASP A 34 20.29 3.19 -22.18
N ASP A 35 21.20 3.88 -22.88
CA ASP A 35 22.52 4.29 -22.37
C ASP A 35 22.50 5.62 -21.60
N ALA A 36 21.31 6.20 -21.36
CA ALA A 36 21.23 7.43 -20.58
C ALA A 36 21.73 7.17 -19.16
N PRO A 37 22.57 8.06 -18.60
CA PRO A 37 22.95 7.95 -17.20
C PRO A 37 21.68 8.04 -16.35
N VAL A 38 21.47 7.04 -15.51
CA VAL A 38 20.46 7.12 -14.44
C VAL A 38 20.86 8.31 -13.57
N GLU A 39 19.95 9.26 -13.38
CA GLU A 39 20.17 10.31 -12.38
C GLU A 39 20.40 9.61 -11.04
N GLU A 40 21.61 9.73 -10.50
CA GLU A 40 21.89 9.32 -9.14
C GLU A 40 20.92 10.11 -8.25
N THR A 41 19.99 9.41 -7.61
CA THR A 41 19.20 10.02 -6.55
C THR A 41 20.23 10.48 -5.55
N ALA A 42 20.44 11.79 -5.46
CA ALA A 42 21.32 12.41 -4.48
C ALA A 42 20.95 11.75 -3.17
N GLU A 43 21.87 10.92 -2.72
CA GLU A 43 21.76 9.90 -1.70
C GLU A 43 20.47 10.06 -0.89
N ASP A 44 19.52 9.12 -1.03
CA ASP A 44 18.36 8.99 -0.14
C ASP A 44 18.85 8.55 1.25
N ARG A 45 19.68 9.43 1.82
CA ARG A 45 20.27 9.43 3.14
C ARG A 45 19.70 10.68 3.79
N VAL A 46 18.38 10.80 3.78
CA VAL A 46 17.72 11.55 4.84
C VAL A 46 18.19 10.89 6.13
N GLY A 47 19.04 11.59 6.89
CA GLY A 47 19.64 11.04 8.09
C GLY A 47 18.53 10.53 9.00
N ILE A 48 18.49 9.21 9.20
CA ILE A 48 17.57 8.61 10.16
C ILE A 48 18.13 8.98 11.54
N GLU A 49 17.39 9.78 12.31
CA GLU A 49 17.73 10.01 13.71
C GLU A 49 17.57 8.71 14.49
N GLU A 50 18.68 8.01 14.73
CA GLU A 50 18.71 6.70 15.40
C GLU A 50 18.07 6.75 16.80
N SER A 51 18.07 7.91 17.47
CA SER A 51 17.41 8.09 18.77
C SER A 51 15.89 7.91 18.73
N ASN A 52 15.27 8.04 17.56
CA ASN A 52 13.84 7.83 17.36
C ASN A 52 13.52 6.36 16.99
N ILE A 53 14.55 5.54 16.78
CA ILE A 53 14.42 4.12 16.46
C ILE A 53 14.54 3.32 17.76
N VAL A 54 13.61 2.40 17.98
CA VAL A 54 13.66 1.49 19.13
C VAL A 54 14.41 0.24 18.71
N ASP A 55 15.58 -0.02 19.31
CA ASP A 55 16.43 -1.18 19.00
C ASP A 55 15.80 -2.51 19.43
N GLU A 56 14.88 -2.46 20.39
CA GLU A 56 14.25 -3.61 20.99
C GLU A 56 12.80 -3.81 20.53
N LYS A 57 12.32 -5.05 20.66
CA LYS A 57 10.95 -5.42 20.32
C LYS A 57 9.95 -4.81 21.27
N THR A 58 8.91 -4.21 20.71
CA THR A 58 7.75 -3.73 21.48
C THR A 58 6.89 -4.90 21.95
N ARG A 59 6.00 -4.66 22.91
CA ARG A 59 5.26 -5.72 23.64
C ARG A 59 4.61 -6.74 22.70
N HIS A 60 4.71 -8.01 23.06
CA HIS A 60 4.16 -9.18 22.35
C HIS A 60 4.77 -9.48 20.97
N ALA A 61 5.76 -8.73 20.52
CA ALA A 61 6.51 -9.12 19.33
C ALA A 61 7.34 -10.37 19.63
N LYS A 62 7.12 -11.43 18.84
CA LYS A 62 7.89 -12.67 18.94
C LYS A 62 9.37 -12.38 18.59
N PRO A 63 10.36 -13.04 19.22
CA PRO A 63 11.79 -12.88 18.92
C PRO A 63 12.15 -13.03 17.43
N VAL A 64 13.34 -12.55 17.05
CA VAL A 64 13.80 -12.70 15.65
C VAL A 64 13.90 -14.20 15.34
N ASP A 65 13.65 -14.59 14.10
CA ASP A 65 13.68 -15.99 13.65
C ASP A 65 12.64 -16.91 14.30
N THR A 66 11.54 -16.35 14.82
CA THR A 66 10.41 -17.13 15.37
C THR A 66 9.30 -17.40 14.37
N TYR A 67 9.35 -16.80 13.18
CA TYR A 67 8.40 -17.13 12.12
C TYR A 67 8.77 -18.50 11.54
N ARG A 68 7.79 -19.40 11.58
CA ARG A 68 7.81 -20.69 10.91
C ARG A 68 6.60 -20.70 9.99
N GLU A 69 6.83 -20.99 8.71
CA GLU A 69 5.75 -21.18 7.75
C GLU A 69 4.83 -22.31 8.23
N PRO A 70 3.53 -22.04 8.42
CA PRO A 70 2.57 -23.09 8.77
C PRO A 70 2.54 -24.16 7.68
N GLY A 71 2.50 -25.43 8.07
CA GLY A 71 2.27 -26.51 7.10
C GLY A 71 0.86 -26.46 6.51
N ASP A 72 0.63 -27.18 5.41
CA ASP A 72 -0.69 -27.22 4.72
C ASP A 72 -1.85 -27.58 5.65
N GLU A 73 -1.59 -28.38 6.69
CA GLU A 73 -2.59 -28.83 7.68
C GLU A 73 -2.56 -28.02 8.98
N GLU A 74 -1.62 -27.08 9.15
CA GLU A 74 -1.43 -26.33 10.39
C GLU A 74 -2.48 -25.20 10.52
N GLY A 75 -3.30 -25.27 11.57
CA GLY A 75 -4.37 -24.29 11.81
C GLY A 75 -5.66 -24.56 11.04
N LEU A 76 -5.70 -25.60 10.20
CA LEU A 76 -6.95 -26.08 9.62
C LEU A 76 -7.79 -26.80 10.70
N PRO A 77 -9.12 -26.61 10.70
CA PRO A 77 -10.01 -27.37 11.58
C PRO A 77 -10.02 -28.85 11.19
N GLU A 78 -10.31 -29.73 12.16
CA GLU A 78 -10.51 -31.16 11.89
C GLU A 78 -11.58 -31.36 10.82
N ASN A 79 -11.28 -32.19 9.81
CA ASN A 79 -12.26 -32.57 8.78
C ASN A 79 -13.24 -33.62 9.34
N ASN A 80 -14.07 -33.21 10.29
CA ASN A 80 -15.10 -34.01 10.93
C ASN A 80 -16.49 -33.79 10.30
N GLY A 81 -16.54 -33.19 9.10
CA GLY A 81 -17.77 -32.87 8.38
C GLY A 81 -18.58 -31.72 8.99
N ARG A 82 -18.04 -30.97 9.96
CA ARG A 82 -18.67 -29.79 10.55
C ARG A 82 -17.82 -28.55 10.27
N SER A 83 -18.48 -27.45 9.91
CA SER A 83 -17.81 -26.17 9.78
C SER A 83 -17.25 -25.70 11.12
N ALA A 84 -16.07 -25.07 11.11
CA ALA A 84 -15.51 -24.44 12.31
C ALA A 84 -16.45 -23.33 12.81
N VAL A 85 -16.74 -23.32 14.11
CA VAL A 85 -17.37 -22.16 14.76
C VAL A 85 -16.30 -21.09 14.98
N ALA A 86 -16.50 -19.91 14.40
CA ALA A 86 -15.66 -18.75 14.68
C ALA A 86 -15.82 -18.38 16.17
N GLN A 87 -14.70 -18.27 16.89
CA GLN A 87 -14.66 -17.75 18.26
C GLN A 87 -14.49 -16.23 18.27
#